data_AF-A0A418GMN4-F1
#
_entry.id   AF-A0A418GMN4-F1
#
_cell.length_a   1.000
_cell.length_b   1.000
_cell.length_c   1.000
_cell.angle_alpha   90.00
_cell.angle_beta   90.00
_cell.angle_gamma   90.00
#
_symmetry.space_group_name_H-M   'P 1'
#
loop_
_entity.id
_entity.type
_entity.pdbx_description
1 polymer ?
#
loop_
_entity_poly.entity_id
_entity_poly.type
_entity_poly.pdbx_seq_one_letter_code
_entity_poly.pdbx_strand_id
1 'polypeptide(L)'
;MSDMSEASVFPVEPESGTPGRQYRLALRGNSLNPMIDAATPLLGMVMRLSTMNSQAMPEHLFTQVVTDVQAVEQLLQEQGYEPGVIVSFR
;
A
#
# COMPACT_ATOMS: atom_id res chain seq x y z
N MET A 1 47.03 14.25 -10.97
CA MET A 1 45.83 14.75 -11.69
C MET A 1 45.42 13.65 -12.64
N SER A 2 44.28 12.99 -12.59
CA SER A 2 43.27 12.69 -11.58
C SER A 2 42.52 11.51 -12.20
N ASP A 3 42.25 10.47 -11.41
CA ASP A 3 41.42 9.31 -11.76
C ASP A 3 40.17 9.70 -12.56
N MET A 4 40.01 9.14 -13.75
CA MET A 4 38.76 9.22 -14.52
C MET A 4 37.81 8.16 -13.98
N SER A 5 36.83 8.65 -13.21
CA SER A 5 35.81 7.85 -12.54
C SER A 5 34.93 7.08 -13.53
N GLU A 6 34.87 5.79 -13.25
CA GLU A 6 33.89 4.77 -13.60
C GLU A 6 32.48 5.33 -13.91
N ALA A 7 32.07 5.24 -15.17
CA ALA A 7 30.68 5.44 -15.56
C ALA A 7 29.87 4.28 -14.98
N SER A 8 29.15 4.54 -13.89
CA SER A 8 28.22 3.61 -13.25
C SER A 8 27.14 3.21 -14.26
N VAL A 9 27.29 2.02 -14.81
CA VAL A 9 26.29 1.32 -15.63
C VAL A 9 25.15 0.95 -14.69
N PHE A 10 24.03 1.67 -14.80
CA PHE A 10 22.78 1.27 -14.17
C PHE A 10 22.40 -0.14 -14.67
N PRO A 11 22.03 -1.09 -13.79
CA PRO A 11 21.48 -2.35 -14.25
C PRO A 11 20.09 -2.08 -14.82
N VAL A 12 19.93 -2.30 -16.12
CA VAL A 12 18.62 -2.44 -16.75
C VAL A 12 18.13 -3.85 -16.43
N GLU A 13 17.25 -3.98 -15.43
CA GLU A 13 16.55 -5.25 -15.22
C GLU A 13 15.43 -5.43 -16.26
N PRO A 14 15.24 -6.65 -16.78
CA PRO A 14 14.22 -6.93 -17.79
C PRO A 14 12.83 -7.05 -17.15
N GLU A 15 11.87 -6.40 -17.80
CA GLU A 15 10.44 -6.60 -17.63
C GLU A 15 10.09 -8.10 -17.63
N SER A 16 9.65 -8.62 -16.49
CA SER A 16 9.02 -9.94 -16.39
C SER A 16 7.66 -9.80 -15.70
N GLY A 17 6.62 -9.97 -16.51
CA GLY A 17 5.23 -9.85 -16.09
C GLY A 17 4.89 -10.84 -14.99
N THR A 18 4.42 -10.27 -13.87
CA THR A 18 3.53 -10.96 -12.92
C THR A 18 2.41 -9.97 -12.59
N PRO A 19 1.12 -10.23 -12.89
CA PRO A 19 0.04 -9.38 -12.39
C PRO A 19 -0.27 -9.77 -10.93
N GLY A 20 0.77 -9.98 -10.13
CA GLY A 20 0.68 -9.99 -8.68
C GLY A 20 0.96 -8.57 -8.25
N ARG A 21 -0.08 -7.73 -8.29
CA ARG A 21 -0.04 -6.31 -7.93
C ARG A 21 0.81 -6.15 -6.67
N GLN A 22 2.04 -5.70 -6.85
CA GLN A 22 2.92 -5.44 -5.73
C GLN A 22 2.40 -4.17 -5.07
N TYR A 23 1.49 -4.31 -4.11
CA TYR A 23 1.12 -3.24 -3.18
C TYR A 23 2.25 -3.00 -2.19
N ARG A 24 3.49 -2.85 -2.68
CA ARG A 24 4.59 -2.34 -1.87
C ARG A 24 4.56 -0.82 -1.99
N LEU A 25 3.52 -0.22 -1.41
CA LEU A 25 3.49 1.21 -1.16
C LEU A 25 4.62 1.51 -0.17
N ALA A 26 5.60 2.32 -0.59
CA ALA A 26 6.76 2.75 0.21
C ALA A 26 6.40 3.65 1.43
N LEU A 27 5.15 3.60 1.90
CA LEU A 27 4.59 4.42 2.97
C LEU A 27 4.12 3.61 4.19
N ARG A 28 4.31 2.28 4.22
CA ARG A 28 4.14 1.50 5.46
C ARG A 28 5.32 1.76 6.41
N GLY A 29 5.04 1.91 7.71
CA GLY A 29 6.03 1.75 8.75
C GLY A 29 6.50 3.01 9.49
N ASN A 30 5.65 4.02 9.68
CA ASN A 30 6.03 5.21 10.46
C ASN A 30 4.93 5.78 11.38
N SER A 31 3.73 5.18 11.45
CA SER A 31 2.72 5.60 12.43
C SER A 31 3.01 4.97 13.80
N LEU A 32 2.96 5.80 14.86
CA LEU A 32 3.04 5.34 16.24
C LEU A 32 1.89 4.41 16.63
N ASN A 33 0.74 4.53 15.96
CA ASN A 33 -0.42 3.66 16.17
C ASN A 33 -0.45 2.58 15.06
N PRO A 34 -0.30 1.29 15.40
CA PRO A 34 -0.31 0.20 14.42
C PRO A 34 -1.61 0.06 13.62
N MET A 35 -2.75 0.43 14.21
CA MET A 35 -4.04 0.44 13.50
C MET A 35 -4.08 1.50 12.41
N ILE A 36 -3.52 2.68 12.69
CA ILE A 36 -3.39 3.76 11.70
C ILE A 36 -2.35 3.38 10.64
N ASP A 37 -1.24 2.75 11.02
CA ASP A 37 -0.23 2.28 10.05
C ASP A 37 -0.82 1.25 9.09
N ALA A 38 -1.57 0.28 9.62
CA ALA A 38 -2.24 -0.74 8.82
C ALA A 38 -3.27 -0.12 7.85
N ALA A 39 -4.04 0.87 8.29
CA ALA A 39 -5.06 1.54 7.47
C ALA A 39 -4.51 2.61 6.49
N THR A 40 -3.25 3.02 6.62
CA THR A 40 -2.64 4.09 5.81
C THR A 40 -2.84 3.94 4.29
N PRO A 41 -2.74 2.74 3.67
CA PRO A 41 -3.02 2.55 2.25
C PRO A 41 -4.45 2.94 1.84
N LEU A 42 -5.45 2.59 2.66
CA LEU A 42 -6.85 2.91 2.45
C LEU A 42 -7.11 4.42 2.60
N LEU A 43 -6.52 5.05 3.62
CA LEU A 43 -6.60 6.50 3.82
C LEU A 43 -6.04 7.25 2.61
N GLY A 44 -4.85 6.86 2.13
CA GLY A 44 -4.26 7.45 0.92
C GLY A 44 -5.09 7.19 -0.34
N MET A 45 -5.78 6.06 -0.43
CA MET A 45 -6.71 5.77 -1.53
C MET A 45 -7.90 6.73 -1.50
N VAL A 46 -8.55 6.90 -0.34
CA VAL A 46 -9.70 7.82 -0.17
C VAL A 46 -9.31 9.25 -0.53
N MET A 47 -8.13 9.72 -0.10
CA MET A 47 -7.63 11.05 -0.46
C MET A 47 -7.42 11.24 -1.96
N ARG A 48 -7.02 10.21 -2.69
CA ARG A 48 -6.90 10.28 -4.17
C ARG A 48 -8.27 10.27 -4.82
N LEU A 49 -9.15 9.37 -4.39
CA LEU A 49 -10.51 9.25 -4.92
C LEU A 49 -11.33 10.54 -4.72
N SER A 50 -11.16 11.25 -3.59
CA SER A 50 -11.86 12.51 -3.34
C SER A 50 -11.50 13.63 -4.33
N THR A 51 -10.35 13.50 -5.01
CA THR A 51 -9.89 14.43 -6.05
C THR A 51 -10.16 13.93 -7.47
N MET A 52 -10.64 12.69 -7.65
CA MET A 52 -10.91 12.11 -8.96
C MET A 52 -12.28 12.55 -9.49
N ASN A 53 -12.34 12.86 -10.78
CA ASN A 53 -13.60 13.14 -11.46
C ASN A 53 -14.43 11.84 -11.60
N SER A 54 -15.76 11.94 -11.52
CA SER A 54 -16.68 10.79 -11.44
C SER A 54 -16.60 9.83 -12.64
N GLN A 55 -16.10 10.28 -13.80
CA GLN A 55 -15.87 9.44 -14.99
C GLN A 55 -14.62 8.54 -14.89
N ALA A 56 -13.76 8.73 -13.88
CA ALA A 56 -12.50 8.01 -13.73
C ALA A 56 -12.54 6.90 -12.66
N MET A 57 -13.70 6.59 -12.08
CA MET A 57 -13.81 5.58 -11.02
C MET A 57 -13.41 4.19 -11.53
N PRO A 58 -12.45 3.50 -10.88
CA PRO A 58 -12.03 2.17 -11.29
C PRO A 58 -13.17 1.16 -11.14
N GLU A 59 -13.40 0.33 -12.16
CA GLU A 59 -14.50 -0.67 -12.18
C GLU A 59 -14.43 -1.67 -11.01
N HIS A 60 -13.21 -2.03 -10.58
CA HIS A 60 -12.98 -3.00 -9.51
C HIS A 60 -12.66 -2.36 -8.15
N LEU A 61 -12.96 -1.06 -7.96
CA LEU A 61 -12.62 -0.37 -6.73
C LEU A 61 -13.25 -1.00 -5.49
N PHE A 62 -14.52 -1.42 -5.59
CA PHE A 62 -15.20 -2.04 -4.46
C PHE A 62 -14.51 -3.34 -4.01
N THR A 63 -14.26 -4.26 -4.95
CA THR A 63 -13.56 -5.52 -4.67
C THR A 63 -12.17 -5.26 -4.10
N GLN A 64 -11.47 -4.27 -4.64
CA GLN A 64 -10.16 -3.86 -4.13
C GLN A 64 -10.23 -3.44 -2.65
N VAL A 65 -11.16 -2.56 -2.31
CA VAL A 65 -11.30 -2.06 -0.93
C VAL A 65 -11.67 -3.19 0.02
N VAL A 66 -12.55 -4.12 -0.38
CA VAL A 66 -12.90 -5.29 0.44
C VAL A 66 -11.65 -6.14 0.74
N THR A 67 -10.85 -6.45 -0.28
CA THR A 67 -9.61 -7.21 -0.11
C THR A 67 -8.62 -6.47 0.80
N ASP A 68 -8.47 -5.16 0.62
CA ASP A 68 -7.55 -4.36 1.43
C ASP A 68 -8.01 -4.29 2.90
N VAL A 69 -9.31 -4.16 3.17
CA VAL A 69 -9.87 -4.20 4.54
C VAL A 69 -9.62 -5.56 5.20
N GLN A 70 -9.82 -6.67 4.49
CA GLN A 70 -9.54 -8.01 5.01
C GLN A 70 -8.05 -8.20 5.32
N ALA A 71 -7.17 -7.67 4.46
CA ALA A 71 -5.73 -7.72 4.70
C ALA A 71 -5.29 -6.88 5.92
N VAL A 72 -5.94 -5.74 6.17
CA VAL A 72 -5.72 -4.93 7.39
C VAL A 72 -6.15 -5.69 8.64
N GLU A 73 -7.33 -6.31 8.60
CA GLU A 73 -7.83 -7.12 9.72
C GLU A 73 -6.87 -8.27 10.05
N GLN A 74 -6.43 -9.03 9.05
CA GLN A 74 -5.47 -10.12 9.22
C GLN A 74 -4.14 -9.62 9.83
N LEU A 75 -3.61 -8.52 9.31
CA LEU A 75 -2.36 -7.92 9.81
C LEU A 75 -2.47 -7.52 11.29
N LEU A 76 -3.60 -6.95 11.71
CA LEU A 76 -3.79 -6.54 13.09
C LEU A 76 -3.97 -7.75 14.01
N GLN A 77 -4.65 -8.79 13.57
CA GLN A 77 -4.74 -10.05 14.33
C GLN A 77 -3.35 -10.68 14.53
N GLU A 78 -2.50 -10.68 13.51
CA GLU A 78 -1.10 -11.15 13.60
C GLU A 78 -0.25 -10.34 14.59
N GLN A 79 -0.62 -9.08 14.85
CA GLN A 79 0.01 -8.21 15.84
C GLN A 79 -0.61 -8.35 17.25
N GLY A 80 -1.59 -9.23 17.43
CA GLY A 80 -2.24 -9.51 18.72
C GLY A 80 -3.45 -8.64 19.01
N TYR A 81 -4.02 -7.93 18.03
CA TYR A 81 -5.29 -7.25 18.20
C TYR A 81 -6.45 -8.24 18.17
N GLU A 82 -7.27 -8.23 19.23
CA GLU A 82 -8.48 -9.03 19.29
C GLU A 82 -9.51 -8.56 18.25
N PRO A 83 -10.28 -9.46 17.61
CA PRO A 83 -11.29 -9.09 16.61
C PRO A 83 -12.27 -8.01 17.12
N GLY A 84 -12.70 -8.08 18.38
CA GLY A 84 -13.60 -7.08 18.98
C GLY A 84 -12.99 -5.67 19.06
N VAL A 85 -11.67 -5.57 19.22
CA VAL A 85 -10.93 -4.29 19.22
C VAL A 85 -10.81 -3.76 17.80
N ILE A 86 -10.58 -4.62 16.81
CA ILE A 86 -10.51 -4.22 15.39
C ILE A 86 -11.87 -3.68 14.93
N VAL A 87 -12.97 -4.37 15.29
CA VAL A 87 -14.34 -3.96 14.93
C VAL A 87 -14.75 -2.64 15.57
N SER A 88 -14.22 -2.28 16.73
CA SER A 88 -14.56 -1.01 17.38
C SER A 88 -13.91 0.21 16.73
N PHE A 89 -13.03 0.01 15.75
CA PHE A 89 -12.34 1.06 15.00
C PHE A 89 -12.88 1.33 13.59
N ARG A 90 -13.88 0.57 13.12
CA ARG A 90 -14.46 0.70 11.77
C ARG A 90 -15.78 1.49 11.75
#